data_AF-X0WWG2-F1
#
_entry.id   AF-X0WWG2-F1
#
_cell.length_a   1.000
_cell.length_b   1.000
_cell.length_c   1.000
_cell.angle_alpha   90.00
_cell.angle_beta   90.00
_cell.angle_gamma   90.00
#
_symmetry.space_group_name_H-M   'P 1'
#
loop_
_entity.id
_entity.type
_entity.pdbx_description
1 polymer ?
#
loop_
_entity_poly.entity_id
_entity_poly.type
_entity_poly.pdbx_seq_one_letter_code
_entity_poly.pdbx_strand_id
1 'polypeptide(L)'
;EMFRPFAPSILHEHGHEYFRNYQESPYMERAISFRKEVKEKVPGVVHVDGTGRIQTVKRHWNEKFYDLITAFRKITGIPLIINTSFNVMGKPIIHSVEDAIAVFFTTGLDALVIEDWLFEKSKE
;
A
#
# COMPACT_ATOMS: atom_id res chain seq x y z
N GLU A 1 2.55 4.59 18.49
CA GLU A 1 2.93 3.17 18.69
C GLU A 1 4.06 2.85 17.72
N MET A 2 5.25 2.44 18.19
CA MET A 2 6.46 2.36 17.35
C MET A 2 6.56 1.12 16.44
N PHE A 3 5.64 0.15 16.58
CA PHE A 3 5.82 -1.19 15.98
C PHE A 3 4.63 -1.67 15.15
N ARG A 4 3.78 -0.77 14.63
CA ARG A 4 2.66 -1.19 13.77
C ARG A 4 3.19 -1.55 12.38
N PRO A 5 3.12 -2.82 11.94
CA PRO A 5 3.62 -3.20 10.63
C PRO A 5 2.72 -2.67 9.51
N PHE A 6 3.32 -2.30 8.38
CA PHE A 6 2.60 -1.92 7.17
C PHE A 6 2.48 -3.09 6.19
N ALA A 7 1.37 -3.11 5.45
CA ALA A 7 1.06 -4.13 4.46
C ALA A 7 1.51 -3.69 3.05
N PRO A 8 2.18 -4.56 2.28
CA PRO A 8 2.45 -4.31 0.88
C PRO A 8 1.26 -4.71 -0.01
N SER A 9 0.89 -3.84 -0.95
CA SER A 9 0.10 -4.20 -2.13
C SER A 9 1.02 -4.44 -3.31
N ILE A 10 1.01 -5.65 -3.88
CA ILE A 10 1.92 -6.08 -4.94
C ILE A 10 1.17 -6.48 -6.22
N LEU A 11 1.73 -6.13 -7.38
CA LEU A 11 1.28 -6.63 -8.67
C LEU A 11 1.44 -8.14 -8.74
N HIS A 12 0.35 -8.85 -9.04
CA HIS A 12 0.27 -10.30 -9.00
C HIS A 12 1.41 -11.00 -9.77
N GLU A 13 1.71 -10.51 -10.98
CA GLU A 13 2.75 -11.06 -11.86
C GLU A 13 4.16 -11.02 -11.26
N HIS A 14 4.41 -10.12 -10.30
CA HIS A 14 5.69 -10.00 -9.60
C HIS A 14 5.71 -10.68 -8.23
N GLY A 15 4.58 -11.27 -7.79
CA GLY A 15 4.45 -11.90 -6.48
C GLY A 15 5.53 -12.95 -6.19
N HIS A 16 5.81 -13.82 -7.16
CA HIS A 16 6.79 -14.89 -7.03
C HIS A 16 8.25 -14.39 -6.94
N GLU A 17 8.53 -13.17 -7.39
CA GLU A 17 9.86 -12.54 -7.30
C GLU A 17 10.13 -11.97 -5.91
N TYR A 18 9.08 -11.65 -5.14
CA TYR A 18 9.20 -11.03 -3.82
C TYR A 18 8.94 -12.00 -2.66
N PHE A 19 8.07 -13.01 -2.86
CA PHE A 19 7.62 -13.89 -1.79
C PHE A 19 7.97 -15.36 -2.06
N ARG A 20 8.31 -16.07 -0.97
CA ARG A 20 8.47 -17.53 -0.98
C ARG A 20 7.10 -18.18 -0.97
N ASN A 21 6.90 -19.20 -1.82
CA ASN A 21 5.61 -19.90 -1.96
C ASN A 21 4.44 -18.93 -2.13
N TYR A 22 4.62 -17.93 -2.99
CA TYR A 22 3.62 -16.89 -3.23
C TYR A 22 2.25 -17.51 -3.53
N GLN A 23 1.24 -16.99 -2.83
CA GLN A 23 -0.16 -17.29 -3.04
C GLN A 23 -0.91 -15.97 -3.08
N GLU A 24 -1.98 -15.94 -3.86
CA GLU A 24 -2.86 -14.78 -3.91
C GLU A 24 -3.49 -14.54 -2.53
N SER A 25 -3.50 -13.28 -2.12
CA SER A 25 -4.16 -12.82 -0.91
C SER A 25 -4.81 -11.46 -1.21
N PRO A 26 -6.03 -11.43 -1.74
CA PRO A 26 -6.67 -10.18 -2.17
C PRO A 26 -7.10 -9.27 -1.01
N TYR A 27 -7.20 -9.79 0.22
CA TYR A 27 -7.82 -9.08 1.34
C TYR A 27 -6.86 -8.81 2.51
N MET A 28 -5.54 -8.89 2.28
CA MET A 28 -4.53 -8.69 3.34
C MET A 28 -4.74 -9.64 4.53
N GLU A 29 -5.18 -10.87 4.29
CA GLU A 29 -5.51 -11.83 5.33
C GLU A 29 -4.36 -12.80 5.65
N ARG A 30 -3.27 -12.79 4.87
CA ARG A 30 -2.14 -13.72 5.02
C ARG A 30 -0.81 -12.99 5.13
N ALA A 31 -0.01 -13.39 6.11
CA ALA A 31 1.41 -13.05 6.16
C ALA A 31 2.23 -14.11 5.42
N ILE A 32 3.04 -13.68 4.46
CA ILE A 32 3.89 -14.56 3.64
C ILE A 32 5.35 -14.12 3.80
N SER A 33 6.27 -15.09 3.78
CA SER A 33 7.71 -14.81 3.86
C SER A 33 8.23 -14.11 2.60
N PHE A 34 8.95 -13.01 2.78
CA PHE A 34 9.74 -12.44 1.69
C PHE A 34 10.92 -13.35 1.33
N ARG A 35 11.33 -13.27 0.07
CA ARG A 35 12.62 -13.78 -0.40
C ARG A 35 13.75 -12.93 0.18
N LYS A 36 14.90 -13.54 0.47
CA LYS A 36 15.99 -12.88 1.21
C LYS A 36 16.56 -11.70 0.42
N GLU A 37 16.59 -11.82 -0.90
CA GLU A 37 17.24 -10.90 -1.83
C GLU A 37 16.47 -9.57 -2.01
N VAL A 38 15.20 -9.53 -1.61
CA VAL A 38 14.34 -8.34 -1.77
C VAL A 38 14.06 -7.60 -0.46
N LYS A 39 14.34 -8.20 0.71
CA LYS A 39 13.98 -7.61 2.02
C LYS A 39 14.53 -6.20 2.19
N GLU A 40 15.81 -6.01 1.90
CA GLU A 40 16.50 -4.71 2.00
C GLU A 40 16.00 -3.69 0.98
N LYS A 41 15.33 -4.13 -0.10
CA LYS A 41 14.77 -3.21 -1.10
C LYS A 41 13.46 -2.59 -0.64
N VAL A 42 12.73 -3.26 0.25
CA VAL A 42 11.38 -2.86 0.69
C VAL A 42 11.20 -2.94 2.22
N PRO A 43 12.13 -2.39 3.02
CA PRO A 43 12.13 -2.59 4.48
C PRO A 43 10.87 -2.07 5.17
N GLY A 44 10.20 -1.06 4.59
CA GLY A 44 8.98 -0.46 5.15
C GLY A 44 7.77 -1.40 5.26
N VAL A 45 7.81 -2.57 4.61
CA VAL A 45 6.73 -3.57 4.61
C VAL A 45 7.17 -4.96 5.10
N VAL A 46 8.40 -5.07 5.59
CA VAL A 46 8.99 -6.31 6.08
C VAL A 46 8.90 -6.34 7.61
N HIS A 47 8.21 -7.33 8.16
CA HIS A 47 8.17 -7.58 9.59
C HIS A 47 9.54 -8.05 10.10
N VAL A 48 9.76 -7.98 11.41
CA VAL A 48 11.03 -8.40 12.05
C VAL A 48 11.38 -9.86 11.76
N ASP A 49 10.39 -10.74 11.59
CA ASP A 49 10.57 -12.15 11.24
C ASP A 49 10.79 -12.39 9.72
N GLY A 50 10.77 -11.32 8.92
CA GLY A 50 10.94 -11.36 7.47
C GLY A 50 9.66 -11.70 6.68
N THR A 51 8.49 -11.68 7.31
CA THR A 51 7.19 -11.82 6.65
C THR A 51 6.58 -10.45 6.30
N GLY A 52 5.53 -10.44 5.49
CA GLY A 52 4.69 -9.27 5.26
C GLY A 52 3.26 -9.70 4.96
N ARG A 53 2.29 -8.91 5.42
CA ARG A 53 0.86 -9.19 5.19
C ARG A 53 0.41 -8.60 3.86
N ILE A 54 0.33 -9.41 2.83
CA ILE A 54 0.28 -8.93 1.45
C ILE A 54 -1.14 -8.68 0.95
N GLN A 55 -1.30 -7.70 0.07
CA GLN A 55 -2.44 -7.62 -0.84
C GLN A 55 -1.99 -7.94 -2.25
N THR A 56 -2.62 -8.92 -2.89
CA THR A 56 -2.45 -9.18 -4.32
C THR A 56 -3.32 -8.24 -5.14
N VAL A 57 -2.73 -7.60 -6.13
CA VAL A 57 -3.42 -6.69 -7.04
C VAL A 57 -3.37 -7.25 -8.45
N LYS A 58 -4.55 -7.40 -9.06
CA LYS A 58 -4.73 -7.77 -10.47
C LYS A 58 -5.54 -6.67 -11.16
N ARG A 59 -5.20 -6.39 -12.42
CA ARG A 59 -5.84 -5.32 -13.19
C ARG A 59 -7.36 -5.47 -13.29
N HIS A 60 -7.86 -6.70 -13.46
CA HIS A 60 -9.31 -6.96 -13.55
C HIS A 60 -10.05 -6.86 -12.20
N TRP A 61 -9.36 -6.80 -11.07
CA TRP A 61 -9.97 -6.54 -9.76
C TRP A 61 -10.06 -5.04 -9.46
N ASN A 62 -9.02 -4.29 -9.82
CA ASN A 62 -8.99 -2.84 -9.65
C ASN A 62 -7.96 -2.23 -10.62
N GLU A 63 -8.45 -1.71 -11.75
CA GLU A 63 -7.60 -1.16 -12.81
C GLU A 63 -6.83 0.08 -12.35
N LYS A 64 -7.52 1.04 -11.72
CA LYS A 64 -6.89 2.29 -11.23
C LYS A 64 -5.76 2.01 -10.24
N PHE A 65 -5.96 1.10 -9.29
CA PHE A 65 -4.94 0.76 -8.30
C PHE A 65 -3.79 -0.06 -8.89
N TYR A 66 -4.09 -0.97 -9.82
CA TYR A 66 -3.05 -1.70 -10.57
C TYR A 66 -2.18 -0.75 -11.40
N ASP A 67 -2.79 0.21 -12.10
CA ASP A 67 -2.09 1.19 -12.94
C ASP A 67 -1.25 2.16 -12.09
N LEU A 68 -1.71 2.53 -10.88
CA LEU A 68 -0.93 3.28 -9.89
C LEU A 68 0.35 2.55 -9.49
N ILE A 69 0.26 1.27 -9.10
CA ILE A 69 1.44 0.49 -8.71
C ILE A 69 2.35 0.25 -9.92
N THR A 70 1.78 0.07 -11.10
CA THR A 70 2.54 -0.05 -12.36
C THR A 70 3.32 1.24 -12.67
N ALA A 71 2.72 2.41 -12.48
CA ALA A 71 3.39 3.69 -12.65
C ALA A 71 4.51 3.86 -11.62
N PHE A 72 4.25 3.53 -10.35
CA PHE A 72 5.28 3.54 -9.30
C PHE A 72 6.46 2.63 -9.66
N ARG A 73 6.18 1.41 -10.13
CA ARG A 73 7.21 0.45 -10.59
C ARG A 73 8.02 1.00 -11.77
N LYS A 74 7.40 1.66 -12.74
CA LYS A 74 8.13 2.27 -13.87
C LYS A 74 9.16 3.30 -13.41
N ILE A 75 8.87 4.01 -12.32
CA ILE A 75 9.75 5.04 -11.75
C ILE A 75 10.83 4.41 -10.86
N THR A 76 10.46 3.46 -9.99
CA THR A 76 11.32 2.97 -8.90
C THR A 76 11.91 1.59 -9.14
N GLY A 77 11.38 0.82 -10.08
CA GLY A 77 11.64 -0.61 -10.24
C GLY A 77 10.93 -1.51 -9.22
N ILE A 78 10.18 -0.95 -8.26
CA ILE A 78 9.51 -1.69 -7.18
C ILE A 78 8.03 -1.93 -7.54
N PRO A 79 7.56 -3.19 -7.66
CA PRO A 79 6.19 -3.53 -8.05
C PRO A 79 5.21 -3.58 -6.88
N LEU A 80 5.51 -2.89 -5.78
CA LEU A 80 4.69 -2.86 -4.57
C LEU A 80 4.68 -1.49 -3.90
N ILE A 81 3.60 -1.18 -3.20
CA ILE A 81 3.43 0.03 -2.39
C ILE A 81 2.92 -0.32 -1.00
N ILE A 82 3.12 0.58 -0.03
CA ILE A 82 2.44 0.49 1.26
C ILE A 82 0.96 0.80 1.06
N ASN A 83 0.09 -0.02 1.64
CA ASN A 83 -1.34 0.25 1.71
C ASN A 83 -1.82 0.09 3.16
N THR A 84 -2.39 1.16 3.71
CA THR A 84 -2.88 1.24 5.08
C THR A 84 -4.27 1.88 5.09
N SER A 85 -5.01 1.68 6.18
CA SER A 85 -6.32 2.28 6.36
C SER A 85 -6.26 3.80 6.27
N PHE A 86 -7.12 4.38 5.43
CA PHE A 86 -7.27 5.83 5.37
C PHE A 86 -8.19 6.29 6.51
N ASN A 87 -7.59 6.55 7.66
CA ASN A 87 -8.24 7.03 8.87
C ASN A 87 -7.23 7.66 9.84
N VAL A 88 -7.75 8.26 10.92
CA VAL A 88 -6.97 8.58 12.12
C VAL A 88 -7.20 7.56 13.22
N MET A 89 -6.25 7.43 14.14
CA MET A 89 -6.35 6.49 15.26
C MET A 89 -7.65 6.72 16.06
N GLY A 90 -8.41 5.66 16.28
CA GLY A 90 -9.69 5.71 17.00
C GLY A 90 -10.91 6.08 16.14
N LYS A 91 -10.74 6.30 14.83
CA LYS A 91 -11.83 6.51 13.87
C LYS A 91 -11.94 5.35 12.87
N PRO A 92 -13.14 5.05 12.35
CA PRO A 92 -13.30 4.10 11.26
C PRO A 92 -12.58 4.58 9.99
N ILE A 93 -12.46 3.70 9.00
CA ILE A 93 -12.07 4.08 7.64
C ILE A 93 -13.10 5.09 7.11
N ILE A 94 -12.62 6.11 6.41
CA ILE A 94 -13.46 7.13 5.79
C ILE A 94 -14.57 6.50 4.93
N HIS A 95 -15.74 7.14 4.87
CA HIS A 95 -16.85 6.68 4.03
C HIS A 95 -17.40 7.78 3.12
N SER A 96 -17.17 9.05 3.45
CA SER A 96 -17.60 10.19 2.61
C SER A 96 -16.45 11.08 2.15
N VAL A 97 -16.73 11.98 1.20
CA VAL A 97 -15.76 12.98 0.74
C VAL A 97 -15.41 13.94 1.88
N GLU A 98 -16.38 14.29 2.71
CA GLU A 98 -16.18 15.12 3.91
C GLU A 98 -15.24 14.44 4.89
N ASP A 99 -15.37 13.12 5.10
CA ASP A 99 -14.42 12.35 5.93
C ASP A 99 -13.01 12.40 5.32
N ALA A 100 -12.88 12.19 4.00
CA ALA A 100 -11.59 12.21 3.29
C ALA A 100 -10.88 13.56 3.44
N ILE A 101 -11.63 14.66 3.23
CA ILE A 101 -11.15 16.03 3.38
C ILE A 101 -10.75 16.29 4.84
N ALA A 102 -11.58 15.90 5.80
CA ALA A 102 -11.30 16.09 7.22
C ALA A 102 -10.01 15.37 7.64
N VAL A 103 -9.84 14.09 7.26
CA VAL A 103 -8.60 13.36 7.55
C VAL A 103 -7.42 13.98 6.83
N PHE A 104 -7.58 14.36 5.55
CA PHE A 104 -6.50 14.98 4.79
C PHE A 104 -5.99 16.27 5.45
N PHE A 105 -6.85 17.21 5.83
CA PHE A 105 -6.43 18.47 6.44
C PHE A 105 -5.94 18.35 7.88
N THR A 106 -6.35 17.31 8.62
CA THR A 106 -5.97 17.13 10.04
C THR A 106 -4.77 16.20 10.25
N THR A 107 -4.20 15.65 9.18
CA THR A 107 -3.04 14.75 9.22
C THR A 107 -1.83 15.34 8.50
N GLY A 108 -0.69 14.65 8.57
CA GLY A 108 0.52 14.99 7.82
C GLY A 108 0.54 14.52 6.36
N LEU A 109 -0.61 14.16 5.77
CA LEU A 109 -0.68 13.75 4.36
C LEU A 109 -0.33 14.92 3.42
N ASP A 110 0.47 14.62 2.39
CA ASP A 110 0.93 15.60 1.39
C ASP A 110 -0.10 15.84 0.28
N ALA A 111 -0.75 14.77 -0.18
CA ALA A 111 -1.70 14.79 -1.29
C ALA A 111 -2.91 13.88 -1.03
N LEU A 112 -4.04 14.25 -1.62
CA LEU A 112 -5.29 13.49 -1.63
C LEU A 112 -5.78 13.36 -3.07
N VAL A 113 -6.07 12.13 -3.50
CA VAL A 113 -6.67 11.86 -4.81
C VAL A 113 -8.09 11.36 -4.59
N ILE A 114 -9.07 12.03 -5.21
CA ILE A 114 -10.47 11.60 -5.25
C ILE A 114 -10.89 11.56 -6.71
N GLU A 115 -11.14 10.36 -7.21
CA GLU A 115 -11.38 10.12 -8.63
C GLU A 115 -10.29 10.76 -9.51
N ASP A 116 -10.64 11.77 -10.30
CA ASP A 116 -9.75 12.45 -11.24
C ASP A 116 -9.21 13.79 -10.67
N TRP A 117 -9.45 14.06 -9.39
CA TRP A 117 -9.00 15.27 -8.71
C TRP A 117 -7.82 14.99 -7.78
N LEU A 118 -6.77 15.80 -7.90
CA LEU A 118 -5.62 15.84 -7.02
C LEU A 118 -5.68 17.11 -6.17
N PHE A 119 -5.66 16.95 -4.86
CA PHE A 119 -5.55 18.03 -3.88
C PHE A 119 -4.19 17.94 -3.20
N GLU A 120 -3.46 19.04 -3.18
CA GLU A 120 -2.17 19.18 -2.49
C GLU A 120 -2.28 20.31 -1.47
N LYS A 121 -1.65 20.14 -0.31
CA LYS A 121 -1.54 21.25 0.63
C LYS A 121 -0.53 22.25 0.12
N SER A 122 -0.89 23.52 0.13
CA SER A 122 0.05 24.62 -0.08
C SER A 122 1.17 24.51 0.94
N LYS A 123 2.40 24.37 0.45
CA LYS A 123 3.60 24.45 1.27
C LYS A 123 3.81 25.92 1.60
N GLU A 124 3.56 26.31 2.84
CA GLU A 124 4.05 27.59 3.38
C GLU A 124 5.58 27.58 3.46
#